data_AF-A0A183TJJ9-F1
#
_entry.id   AF-A0A183TJJ9-F1
#
_cell.length_a   1.000
_cell.length_b   1.000
_cell.length_c   1.000
_cell.angle_alpha   90.00
_cell.angle_beta   90.00
_cell.angle_gamma   90.00
#
_symmetry.space_group_name_H-M   'P 1'
#
loop_
_entity.id
_entity.type
_entity.pdbx_description
1 polymer ?
#
loop_
_entity_poly.entity_id
_entity_poly.type
_entity_poly.pdbx_seq_one_letter_code
_entity_poly.pdbx_strand_id
1 'polypeptide(L)'
;MGKVEKTRLKDTIDELDFYGRYGDDLFCMTDHNTDTNALVRKFNSVHPSLKFSAESEVDNGIAFLDILLQRREDGSIKYRTTIRASQLCDVGVGALTDGSAYPSSRATARPGPHNAHTRIH
;
A
#
# COMPACT_ATOMS: atom_id res chain seq x y z
N MET A 1 2.07 -17.06 -8.69
CA MET A 1 0.69 -16.88 -9.19
C MET A 1 -0.07 -18.20 -9.24
N GLY A 2 -1.32 -18.18 -8.79
CA GLY A 2 -2.28 -19.29 -8.84
C GLY A 2 -2.85 -19.55 -10.25
N LYS A 3 -3.61 -20.64 -10.42
CA LYS A 3 -4.17 -21.02 -11.74
C LYS A 3 -5.14 -19.97 -12.29
N VAL A 4 -5.99 -19.41 -11.44
CA VAL A 4 -6.97 -18.38 -11.80
C VAL A 4 -6.28 -17.11 -12.29
N GLU A 5 -5.25 -16.67 -11.59
CA GLU A 5 -4.45 -15.49 -11.95
C GLU A 5 -3.79 -15.63 -13.33
N LYS A 6 -3.24 -16.82 -13.61
CA LYS A 6 -2.55 -17.10 -14.88
C LYS A 6 -3.48 -17.24 -16.09
N THR A 7 -4.77 -17.46 -15.87
CA THR A 7 -5.71 -17.80 -16.95
C THR A 7 -6.78 -16.74 -17.15
N ARG A 8 -7.47 -16.35 -16.08
CA ARG A 8 -8.69 -15.52 -16.16
C ARG A 8 -8.48 -14.08 -15.75
N LEU A 9 -7.40 -13.80 -15.02
CA LEU A 9 -7.03 -12.45 -14.61
C LEU A 9 -5.76 -11.95 -15.29
N LYS A 10 -5.17 -12.74 -16.18
CA LYS A 10 -3.85 -12.44 -16.73
C LYS A 10 -3.80 -11.07 -17.40
N ASP A 11 -4.72 -10.79 -18.32
CA ASP A 11 -4.77 -9.48 -18.99
C ASP A 11 -4.98 -8.33 -18.01
N THR A 12 -5.78 -8.56 -16.96
CA THR A 12 -6.01 -7.55 -15.92
C THR A 12 -4.77 -7.30 -15.10
N ILE A 13 -4.01 -8.34 -14.78
CA ILE A 13 -2.78 -8.27 -13.99
C ILE A 13 -1.66 -7.62 -14.82
N ASP A 14 -1.60 -7.93 -16.11
CA ASP A 14 -0.61 -7.40 -17.03
C ASP A 14 -0.82 -5.89 -17.31
N GLU A 15 -2.01 -5.35 -17.03
CA GLU A 15 -2.32 -3.89 -17.06
C GLU A 15 -1.88 -3.15 -15.78
N LEU A 16 -1.53 -3.86 -14.70
CA LEU A 16 -1.13 -3.25 -13.43
C LEU A 16 0.37 -2.92 -13.43
N ASP A 17 0.75 -1.81 -12.81
CA ASP A 17 2.16 -1.45 -12.63
C ASP A 17 2.88 -2.46 -11.72
N PHE A 18 2.12 -3.05 -10.79
CA PHE A 18 2.62 -4.09 -9.90
C PHE A 18 1.47 -4.99 -9.44
N TYR A 19 1.80 -6.26 -9.23
CA TYR A 19 0.91 -7.25 -8.63
C TYR A 19 1.72 -8.22 -7.76
N GLY A 20 1.34 -8.34 -6.49
CA GLY A 20 1.92 -9.25 -5.53
C GLY A 20 0.83 -9.93 -4.69
N ARG A 21 1.09 -11.16 -4.26
CA ARG A 21 0.18 -11.93 -3.40
C ARG A 21 0.92 -12.51 -2.20
N TYR A 22 0.31 -12.41 -1.03
CA TYR A 22 0.75 -13.07 0.19
C TYR A 22 -0.42 -13.83 0.83
N GLY A 23 -0.40 -15.16 0.74
CA GLY A 23 -1.56 -15.96 1.16
C GLY A 23 -2.80 -15.56 0.35
N ASP A 24 -3.84 -15.11 1.06
CA ASP A 24 -5.09 -14.64 0.45
C ASP A 24 -5.11 -13.13 0.19
N ASP A 25 -4.16 -12.36 0.73
CA ASP A 25 -4.04 -10.91 0.51
C ASP A 25 -3.35 -10.59 -0.83
N LEU A 26 -3.88 -9.59 -1.54
CA LEU A 26 -3.28 -9.04 -2.75
C LEU A 26 -2.83 -7.59 -2.55
N PHE A 27 -1.70 -7.24 -3.18
CA PHE A 27 -1.24 -5.87 -3.31
C PHE A 27 -1.00 -5.56 -4.78
N CYS A 28 -1.62 -4.51 -5.28
CA CYS A 28 -1.44 -4.04 -6.64
C CYS A 28 -1.22 -2.53 -6.70
N MET A 29 -0.48 -2.09 -7.73
CA MET A 29 -0.34 -0.68 -8.07
C MET A 29 -1.01 -0.44 -9.42
N THR A 30 -1.78 0.64 -9.50
CA THR A 30 -2.54 1.04 -10.68
C THR A 30 -2.36 2.52 -10.93
N ASP A 31 -2.78 2.97 -12.12
CA ASP A 31 -2.94 4.39 -12.41
C ASP A 31 -4.01 5.03 -11.50
N HIS A 32 -3.91 6.35 -11.28
CA HIS A 32 -4.91 7.11 -10.51
C HIS A 32 -6.31 7.02 -11.10
N ASN A 33 -6.39 6.94 -12.42
CA ASN A 33 -7.67 6.92 -13.11
C ASN A 33 -8.30 5.53 -13.11
N THR A 34 -7.61 4.50 -12.63
CA THR A 34 -8.17 3.16 -12.51
C THR A 34 -9.24 3.15 -11.43
N ASP A 35 -10.47 2.81 -11.82
CA ASP A 35 -11.56 2.60 -10.86
C ASP A 35 -11.32 1.29 -10.07
N THR A 36 -10.91 1.46 -8.82
CA THR A 36 -10.83 0.42 -7.78
C THR A 36 -12.02 -0.54 -7.80
N ASN A 37 -13.24 -0.01 -7.85
CA ASN A 37 -14.45 -0.82 -7.73
C ASN A 37 -14.68 -1.65 -9.00
N ALA A 38 -14.33 -1.10 -10.17
CA ALA A 38 -14.35 -1.85 -11.40
C ALA A 38 -13.35 -3.01 -11.36
N LEU A 39 -12.15 -2.77 -10.82
CA LEU A 39 -11.13 -3.81 -10.64
C LEU A 39 -11.62 -4.92 -9.69
N VAL A 40 -12.17 -4.56 -8.53
CA VAL A 40 -12.78 -5.52 -7.58
C VAL A 40 -13.88 -6.35 -8.24
N ARG A 41 -14.78 -5.71 -9.00
CA ARG A 41 -15.84 -6.41 -9.72
C ARG A 41 -15.28 -7.41 -10.74
N LYS A 42 -14.23 -7.02 -11.46
CA LYS A 42 -13.53 -7.89 -12.42
C LYS A 42 -12.96 -9.12 -11.70
N PHE A 43 -12.25 -8.93 -10.60
CA PHE A 43 -11.73 -10.03 -9.78
C PHE A 43 -12.84 -10.95 -9.25
N ASN A 44 -13.93 -10.40 -8.74
CA ASN A 44 -15.07 -11.16 -8.23
C ASN A 44 -15.86 -11.90 -9.32
N SER A 45 -15.88 -11.39 -10.55
CA SER A 45 -16.55 -12.05 -11.67
C SER A 45 -15.89 -13.37 -12.07
N VAL A 46 -14.66 -13.60 -11.62
CA VAL A 46 -13.91 -14.78 -12.02
C VAL A 46 -14.48 -16.04 -11.37
N HIS A 47 -14.97 -16.02 -10.15
CA HIS A 47 -15.56 -17.23 -9.59
C HIS A 47 -16.59 -16.90 -8.51
N PRO A 48 -17.78 -17.54 -8.52
CA PRO A 48 -18.85 -17.24 -7.56
C PRO A 48 -18.45 -17.48 -6.10
N SER A 49 -17.47 -18.35 -5.85
CA SER A 49 -16.95 -18.62 -4.50
C SER A 49 -15.82 -17.68 -4.06
N LEU A 50 -15.29 -16.85 -4.96
CA LEU A 50 -14.27 -15.85 -4.61
C LEU A 50 -14.97 -14.53 -4.24
N LYS A 51 -14.50 -13.90 -3.17
CA LYS A 51 -15.02 -12.61 -2.69
C LYS A 51 -13.87 -11.72 -2.29
N PHE A 52 -13.44 -10.91 -3.24
CA PHE A 52 -12.49 -9.83 -3.07
C PHE A 52 -13.21 -8.55 -2.62
N SER A 53 -12.56 -7.77 -1.76
CA SER A 53 -12.92 -6.41 -1.36
C SER A 53 -11.72 -5.49 -1.56
N ALA A 54 -11.79 -4.19 -1.27
CA ALA A 54 -10.67 -3.29 -1.51
C ALA A 54 -10.55 -2.18 -0.49
N GLU A 55 -9.31 -1.79 -0.22
CA GLU A 55 -8.94 -0.61 0.55
C GLU A 55 -8.16 0.33 -0.37
N SER A 56 -8.48 1.61 -0.42
CA SER A 56 -7.65 2.57 -1.15
C SER A 56 -6.65 3.24 -0.22
N GLU A 57 -5.58 3.78 -0.79
CA GLU A 57 -4.62 4.61 -0.07
C GLU A 57 -5.34 5.80 0.59
N VAL A 58 -5.01 6.08 1.85
CA VAL A 58 -5.52 7.24 2.61
C VAL A 58 -4.31 7.97 3.18
N ASP A 59 -4.26 9.30 3.02
CA ASP A 59 -3.13 10.13 3.48
C ASP A 59 -1.76 9.62 3.01
N ASN A 60 -1.68 9.21 1.74
CA ASN A 60 -0.52 8.60 1.10
C ASN A 60 -0.03 7.30 1.75
N GLY A 61 -0.87 6.65 2.56
CA GLY A 61 -0.56 5.45 3.30
C GLY A 61 -1.54 4.32 3.01
N ILE A 62 -1.05 3.10 3.04
CA ILE A 62 -1.89 1.90 2.97
C ILE A 62 -1.30 0.79 3.82
N ALA A 63 -2.13 0.19 4.67
CA ALA A 63 -1.73 -0.98 5.44
C ALA A 63 -1.67 -2.19 4.49
N PHE A 64 -0.66 -3.03 4.65
CA PHE A 64 -0.57 -4.33 4.00
C PHE A 64 0.12 -5.31 4.96
N LEU A 65 -0.63 -6.32 5.43
CA LEU A 65 -0.20 -7.20 6.53
C LEU A 65 0.21 -6.36 7.76
N ASP A 66 1.37 -6.66 8.37
CA ASP A 66 1.92 -5.95 9.53
C ASP A 66 2.80 -4.74 9.15
N ILE A 67 2.62 -4.23 7.93
CA ILE A 67 3.43 -3.15 7.37
C ILE A 67 2.52 -2.01 6.92
N LEU A 68 2.89 -0.78 7.30
CA LEU A 68 2.35 0.43 6.70
C LEU A 68 3.26 0.86 5.55
N LEU A 69 2.73 0.84 4.33
CA LEU A 69 3.37 1.40 3.14
C LEU A 69 2.99 2.87 3.05
N GLN A 70 3.98 3.75 2.92
CA GLN A 70 3.81 5.18 2.80
C GLN A 70 4.48 5.66 1.52
N ARG A 71 3.68 6.25 0.62
CA ARG A 71 4.18 6.91 -0.57
C ARG A 71 4.76 8.27 -0.23
N ARG A 72 5.92 8.57 -0.80
CA ARG A 72 6.57 9.89 -0.71
C ARG A 72 6.20 10.76 -1.90
N GLU A 73 6.45 12.05 -1.77
CA GLU A 73 6.24 13.04 -2.84
C GLU A 73 7.06 12.75 -4.10
N ASP A 74 8.19 12.04 -3.98
CA ASP A 74 9.00 11.60 -5.14
C ASP A 74 8.47 10.31 -5.81
N GLY A 75 7.34 9.77 -5.33
CA GLY A 75 6.75 8.51 -5.79
C GLY A 75 7.38 7.25 -5.21
N SER A 76 8.47 7.35 -4.45
CA SER A 76 9.06 6.19 -3.77
C SER A 76 8.19 5.70 -2.61
N ILE A 77 8.25 4.40 -2.32
CA ILE A 77 7.51 3.79 -1.22
C ILE A 77 8.48 3.56 -0.04
N LYS A 78 8.12 4.10 1.12
CA LYS A 78 8.75 3.76 2.41
C LYS A 78 7.84 2.80 3.16
N TYR A 79 8.41 1.80 3.82
CA TYR A 79 7.66 0.94 4.73
C TYR A 79 8.01 1.23 6.18
N ARG A 80 7.05 1.03 7.08
CA ARG A 80 7.26 1.00 8.53
C ARG A 80 6.51 -0.21 9.10
N THR A 81 7.16 -0.99 9.95
CA THR A 81 6.49 -2.08 10.68
C THR A 81 5.50 -1.49 11.66
N THR A 82 4.25 -1.94 11.62
CA THR A 82 3.22 -1.52 12.57
C THR A 82 3.30 -2.42 13.80
N ILE A 83 4.07 -2.01 14.82
CA ILE A 83 3.99 -2.66 16.14
C ILE A 83 2.66 -2.22 16.75
N ARG A 84 1.73 -3.16 16.99
CA ARG A 84 0.52 -2.84 17.75
C ARG A 84 0.95 -2.38 19.15
N ALA A 85 0.58 -1.16 19.52
CA ALA A 85 0.88 -0.59 20.84
C ALA A 85 0.32 -1.42 22.03
N SER A 86 -0.53 -2.41 21.77
CA SER A 86 -0.99 -3.39 22.77
C SER A 86 0.12 -4.32 23.31
N GLN A 87 1.35 -4.24 22.80
CA GLN A 87 2.54 -4.90 23.36
C GLN A 87 3.53 -3.91 24.02
N LEU A 88 3.17 -2.63 24.16
CA LEU A 88 3.99 -1.61 24.85
C LEU A 88 3.50 -1.28 26.26
N CYS A 89 2.52 -2.01 26.80
CA CYS A 89 2.27 -2.00 28.24
C CYS A 89 3.35 -2.87 28.92
N ASP A 90 4.55 -2.30 29.12
CA ASP A 90 5.49 -2.60 30.22
C ASP A 90 6.91 -2.09 29.92
N VAL A 91 7.07 -0.84 29.45
CA VAL A 91 8.32 -0.10 29.74
C VAL A 91 7.94 1.33 30.10
N GLY A 92 8.14 1.64 31.38
CA GLY A 92 7.68 2.83 32.05
C GLY A 92 8.18 4.14 31.44
N VAL A 93 7.33 5.15 31.62
CA VAL A 93 7.61 6.57 31.46
C VAL A 93 8.86 6.95 32.23
N GLY A 94 9.88 7.44 31.53
CA GLY A 94 11.10 7.98 32.13
C GLY A 94 11.79 8.93 31.15
N ALA A 95 11.79 10.22 31.50
CA ALA A 95 12.40 11.31 30.75
C ALA A 95 13.87 11.06 30.41
N LEU A 96 14.39 11.76 29.39
CA LEU A 96 15.46 12.76 29.58
C LEU A 96 15.73 13.51 28.27
N THR A 97 15.88 14.81 28.45
CA THR A 97 16.14 15.82 27.44
C THR A 97 17.62 15.85 27.05
N ASP A 98 17.84 16.40 25.86
CA ASP A 98 18.90 17.35 25.51
C ASP A 98 20.08 16.87 24.64
N GLY A 99 20.37 17.72 23.65
CA GLY A 99 21.68 17.93 23.04
C GLY A 99 22.23 16.90 22.05
N SER A 100 22.17 17.20 20.75
CA SER A 100 23.38 17.53 19.96
C SER A 100 23.15 17.62 18.44
N ALA A 101 23.27 18.86 17.94
CA ALA A 101 23.87 19.32 16.67
C ALA A 101 23.19 19.11 15.29
N TYR A 102 22.78 20.26 14.73
CA TYR A 102 22.38 20.68 13.35
C TYR A 102 23.56 20.75 12.33
N PRO A 103 23.45 21.28 11.06
CA PRO A 103 22.36 21.41 10.06
C PRO A 103 22.78 21.19 8.56
N SER A 104 21.90 21.57 7.59
CA SER A 104 22.16 22.11 6.22
C SER A 104 21.93 21.13 5.04
N SER A 105 21.30 21.42 3.89
CA SER A 105 20.89 22.67 3.22
C SER A 105 19.84 22.38 2.10
N ARG A 106 18.83 23.26 1.99
CA ARG A 106 18.02 23.71 0.83
C ARG A 106 18.15 23.01 -0.55
N ALA A 107 17.03 22.57 -1.14
CA ALA A 107 16.73 22.72 -2.58
C ALA A 107 15.22 22.59 -2.89
N THR A 108 14.72 23.48 -3.74
CA THR A 108 13.35 23.66 -4.22
C THR A 108 13.08 22.92 -5.54
N ALA A 109 11.92 22.26 -5.75
CA ALA A 109 11.28 22.10 -7.07
C ALA A 109 9.82 21.59 -6.99
N ARG A 110 9.04 21.95 -8.02
CA ARG A 110 7.57 21.95 -8.24
C ARG A 110 6.83 20.59 -8.18
N PRO A 111 5.47 20.59 -8.00
CA PRO A 111 4.67 19.37 -7.96
C PRO A 111 4.27 18.88 -9.37
N GLY A 112 4.38 17.57 -9.60
CA GLY A 112 3.79 16.84 -10.74
C GLY A 112 2.59 15.99 -10.29
N PRO A 113 1.71 15.56 -11.21
CA PRO A 113 0.41 15.01 -10.85
C PRO A 113 0.57 13.56 -10.39
N HIS A 114 0.34 13.29 -9.10
CA HIS A 114 0.48 11.94 -8.57
C HIS A 114 -0.79 11.12 -8.76
N ASN A 115 -0.54 9.90 -9.22
CA ASN A 115 -1.46 8.79 -9.36
C ASN A 115 -2.06 8.34 -7.99
N ALA A 116 -2.95 7.35 -7.94
CA ALA A 116 -3.68 6.92 -6.73
C ALA A 116 -3.61 5.41 -6.62
N HIS A 117 -3.34 4.91 -5.41
CA HIS A 117 -3.18 3.47 -5.17
C HIS A 117 -4.41 2.85 -4.49
N THR A 118 -4.62 1.58 -4.82
CA THR A 118 -5.74 0.76 -4.37
C THR A 118 -5.27 -0.65 -4.05
N ARG A 119 -5.52 -1.09 -2.82
CA ARG A 119 -5.44 -2.48 -2.35
C ARG A 119 -6.77 -3.19 -2.58
N ILE A 120 -6.69 -4.48 -2.90
CA ILE A 120 -7.83 -5.37 -3.04
C ILE A 120 -7.55 -6.59 -2.13
N HIS A 121 -8.39 -6.85 -1.12
CA HIS A 121 -8.46 -8.09 -0.34
C HIS A 121 -9.16 -9.18 -1.10
#